data_AF-A0A6L9ZEX4-F1
#
_entry.id   AF-A0A6L9ZEX4-F1
#
_cell.length_a   1.000
_cell.length_b   1.000
_cell.length_c   1.000
_cell.angle_alpha   90.00
_cell.angle_beta   90.00
_cell.angle_gamma   90.00
#
_symmetry.space_group_name_H-M   'P 1'
#
loop_
_entity.id
_entity.type
_entity.pdbx_description
1 polymer ?
#
loop_
_entity_poly.entity_id
_entity_poly.type
_entity_poly.pdbx_seq_one_letter_code
_entity_poly.pdbx_strand_id
1 'polypeptide(L)' 'MFSRNLALIIGINNYTNGISPLNTAVNDAKKLVEILREKHDYEVWDFLDKEA' A
#
# COMPACT_ATOMS: atom_id res chain seq x y z
N MET A 1 -22.45 -8.28 7.51
CA MET A 1 -21.68 -8.00 6.28
C MET A 1 -21.57 -6.48 6.20
N PHE A 2 -20.36 -5.93 6.10
CA PHE A 2 -20.19 -4.48 6.00
C PHE A 2 -20.68 -3.99 4.64
N SER A 3 -21.32 -2.82 4.61
CA SER A 3 -21.83 -2.23 3.37
C SER A 3 -20.72 -1.62 2.51
N ARG A 4 -19.51 -1.42 3.07
CA ARG A 4 -18.34 -0.89 2.38
C ARG A 4 -17.08 -1.35 3.12
N ASN A 5 -16.15 -1.97 2.39
CA ASN A 5 -14.85 -2.35 2.90
C ASN A 5 -13.81 -1.32 2.43
N LEU A 6 -13.07 -0.72 3.36
CA LEU A 6 -12.11 0.35 3.07
C LEU A 6 -10.71 -0.07 3.52
N ALA A 7 -9.68 0.23 2.72
CA ALA A 7 -8.29 0.03 3.12
C ALA A 7 -7.40 1.21 2.70
N LEU A 8 -6.44 1.52 3.56
CA LEU A 8 -5.34 2.43 3.28
C LEU A 8 -4.04 1.62 3.31
N ILE A 9 -3.31 1.59 2.20
CA ILE A 9 -2.07 0.83 2.06
C ILE A 9 -0.93 1.79 1.79
N ILE A 10 0.15 1.67 2.56
CA ILE A 10 1.34 2.53 2.45
C ILE A 10 2.57 1.65 2.24
N GLY A 11 3.33 1.92 1.19
CA GLY A 11 4.59 1.24 0.90
C GLY A 11 5.70 2.25 0.67
N ILE A 12 6.72 2.27 1.54
CA ILE A 12 7.83 3.22 1.46
C ILE A 12 9.14 2.46 1.33
N ASN A 13 9.77 2.57 0.16
CA ASN A 13 11.13 2.15 -0.07
C ASN A 13 12.11 3.31 0.15
N ASN A 14 11.76 4.49 -0.37
CA ASN A 14 12.65 5.63 -0.51
C ASN A 14 12.56 6.59 0.68
N TYR A 15 12.97 6.12 1.86
CA TYR A 15 13.10 7.00 3.03
C TYR A 15 14.14 8.10 2.79
N THR A 16 13.89 9.29 3.32
CA THR A 16 14.79 10.45 3.26
C THR A 16 15.51 10.65 4.61
N ASN A 17 16.29 11.73 4.75
CA ASN A 17 16.97 12.10 6.01
C ASN A 17 17.98 11.09 6.53
N GLY A 18 18.70 10.41 5.62
CA GLY A 18 19.77 9.48 5.97
C GLY A 18 19.30 8.09 6.42
N ILE A 19 17.99 7.80 6.32
CA ILE A 19 17.45 6.47 6.56
C ILE A 19 17.70 5.60 5.31
N SER A 20 18.26 4.42 5.52
CA SER A 20 18.53 3.47 4.44
C SER A 20 17.24 3.03 3.74
N PRO A 21 17.24 2.89 2.40
CA PRO A 21 16.06 2.49 1.67
C PRO A 21 15.68 1.03 1.94
N LEU A 22 14.39 0.74 1.83
CA LEU A 22 13.88 -0.64 1.73
C LEU A 22 13.77 -1.04 0.26
N ASN A 23 13.75 -2.34 0.00
CA ASN A 23 13.73 -2.87 -1.36
C ASN A 23 12.34 -3.35 -1.81
N THR A 24 11.48 -3.80 -0.89
CA THR A 24 10.25 -4.52 -1.23
C THR A 24 8.96 -3.88 -0.74
N ALA A 25 8.99 -2.89 0.16
CA ALA A 25 7.78 -2.34 0.78
C ALA A 25 6.77 -1.80 -0.25
N VAL A 26 7.24 -1.15 -1.32
CA VAL A 26 6.38 -0.71 -2.43
C VAL A 26 5.78 -1.90 -3.20
N ASN A 27 6.56 -2.96 -3.41
CA ASN A 27 6.07 -4.15 -4.10
C ASN A 27 5.04 -4.92 -3.26
N ASP A 28 5.28 -5.01 -1.95
CA ASP A 28 4.39 -5.65 -0.98
C ASP A 28 3.06 -4.88 -0.91
N ALA A 29 3.11 -3.55 -0.83
CA ALA A 29 1.94 -2.68 -0.88
C ALA A 29 1.12 -2.89 -2.16
N LYS A 30 1.77 -2.91 -3.34
CA LYS A 30 1.09 -3.17 -4.61
C LYS A 30 0.39 -4.52 -4.62
N LYS A 31 1.04 -5.57 -4.09
CA LYS A 31 0.44 -6.90 -4.06
C LYS A 31 -0.76 -6.99 -3.13
N LEU A 32 -0.71 -6.28 -2.00
CA LEU A 32 -1.85 -6.18 -1.08
C LEU A 32 -3.03 -5.43 -1.71
N VAL A 33 -2.77 -4.33 -2.42
CA VAL A 33 -3.81 -3.56 -3.14
C VAL A 33 -4.52 -4.44 -4.17
N GLU A 34 -3.76 -5.22 -4.95
CA GLU A 34 -4.32 -6.19 -5.92
C GLU A 34 -5.25 -7.20 -5.22
N ILE A 35 -4.77 -7.86 -4.16
CA ILE A 35 -5.54 -8.86 -3.43
C ILE A 35 -6.82 -8.26 -2.83
N LEU A 36 -6.73 -7.08 -2.23
CA LEU A 36 -7.85 -6.42 -1.56
C LEU A 36 -8.92 -5.95 -2.55
N ARG A 37 -8.51 -5.38 -3.70
CA ARG A 37 -9.45 -4.96 -4.75
C ARG A 37 -10.10 -6.17 -5.42
N GLU A 38 -9.31 -7.16 -5.85
CA GLU A 38 -9.81 -8.24 -6.70
C GLU A 38 -10.54 -9.35 -5.94
N LYS A 39 -10.09 -9.69 -4.73
CA LYS A 39 -10.58 -10.87 -4.00
C LYS A 39 -11.51 -10.52 -2.85
N HIS A 40 -11.47 -9.28 -2.37
CA HIS A 40 -12.16 -8.89 -1.14
C HIS A 40 -13.08 -7.67 -1.32
N ASP A 41 -13.16 -7.11 -2.52
CA ASP A 41 -14.04 -5.98 -2.86
C ASP A 41 -13.84 -4.78 -1.92
N TYR A 42 -12.58 -4.46 -1.65
CA TYR A 42 -12.20 -3.26 -0.91
C TYR A 42 -12.04 -2.08 -1.86
N GLU A 43 -12.52 -0.91 -1.41
CA GLU A 43 -12.05 0.36 -1.92
C GLU A 43 -10.73 0.70 -1.23
N VAL A 44 -9.67 0.84 -2.03
CA VAL A 44 -8.30 0.96 -1.52
C VAL A 44 -7.68 2.26 -1.98
N TRP A 45 -7.13 3.03 -1.04
CA TRP A 45 -6.17 4.10 -1.31
C TRP A 45 -4.76 3.58 -1.07
N ASP A 46 -3.88 3.83 -2.03
CA ASP A 46 -2.48 3.46 -1.95
C ASP A 46 -1.58 4.68 -2.07
N PHE A 47 -0.60 4.76 -1.19
CA PHE A 47 0.42 5.80 -1.19
C PHE A 47 1.80 5.17 -1.18
N LEU A 48 2.63 5.56 -2.15
CA LEU A 48 3.91 4.93 -2.41
C LEU A 48 5.03 5.97 -2.39
N ASP A 49 6.11 5.67 -1.69
CA ASP A 49 7.30 6.52 -1.60
C ASP A 49 6.96 8.00 -1.35
N LYS A 50 7.23 8.88 -2.32
CA LYS A 50 7.04 10.35 -2.23
C LYS A 50 5.57 10.77 -2.08
N GLU A 51 4.64 9.87 -2.35
CA GLU A 51 3.21 10.09 -2.19
C GLU A 51 2.74 9.69 -0.77
N ALA A 52 3.56 8.97 -0.01
CA ALA A 52 3.29 8.54 1.36
C ALA A 52 3.64 9.57 2.43
#